data_AF-A0A921KYQ0-F1
#
_entry.id   AF-A0A921KYQ0-F1
#
_cell.length_a   1.000
_cell.length_b   1.000
_cell.length_c   1.000
_cell.angle_alpha   90.00
_cell.angle_beta   90.00
_cell.angle_gamma   90.00
#
_symmetry.space_group_name_H-M   'P 1'
#
loop_
_entity.id
_entity.type
_entity.pdbx_description
1 polymer ?
#
loop_
_entity_poly.entity_id
_entity_poly.type
_entity_poly.pdbx_seq_one_letter_code
_entity_poly.pdbx_strand_id
1 'polypeptide(L)'
;MELDDLKQNWELINKRLQENEVLNKRIIKEMITKRTTSAYNKLLNIEIISLIIMIILIPTFLIISQTVKYPPALPWIVSLEILAIFITIWIIIKIHWLKKFNIEQKDIYQLARIIQTYRSWILKENYILVPLFMIFLIARFVVVHAQNIPWFATLIISVIIFLPLCGFANYHFFYKKQFNSIQKSLQELEEFKE
;
A
#
# COMPACT_ATOMS: atom_id res chain seq x y z
N MET A 1 22.00 63.19 -2.07
CA MET A 1 21.96 62.57 -0.73
C MET A 1 20.72 61.71 -0.56
N GLU A 2 19.50 62.21 -0.81
CA GLU A 2 18.28 61.38 -0.68
C GLU A 2 18.16 60.25 -1.73
N LEU A 3 18.67 60.47 -2.95
CA LEU A 3 18.52 59.50 -4.05
C LEU A 3 19.42 58.25 -3.89
N ASP A 4 20.62 58.43 -3.34
CA ASP A 4 21.56 57.32 -3.11
C ASP A 4 21.10 56.43 -1.95
N ASP A 5 20.55 57.03 -0.90
CA ASP A 5 19.96 56.30 0.22
C ASP A 5 18.70 55.52 -0.20
N LEU A 6 17.88 56.09 -1.09
CA LEU A 6 16.74 55.40 -1.71
C LEU A 6 17.18 54.21 -2.56
N LYS A 7 18.26 54.38 -3.34
CA LYS A 7 18.81 53.32 -4.19
C LYS A 7 19.39 52.16 -3.36
N GLN A 8 20.12 52.48 -2.29
CA GLN A 8 20.63 51.47 -1.35
C GLN A 8 19.50 50.72 -0.63
N ASN A 9 18.45 51.43 -0.18
CA ASN A 9 17.28 50.78 0.44
C ASN A 9 16.53 49.89 -0.55
N TRP A 10 16.38 50.32 -1.81
CA TRP A 10 15.75 49.51 -2.85
C TRP A 10 16.53 48.23 -3.14
N GLU A 11 17.86 48.31 -3.28
CA GLU A 11 18.73 47.14 -3.45
C GLU A 11 18.66 46.18 -2.26
N LEU A 12 18.63 46.71 -1.04
CA LEU A 12 18.51 45.90 0.18
C LEU A 12 17.15 45.19 0.29
N ILE A 13 16.06 45.87 -0.09
CA ILE A 13 14.73 45.27 -0.16
C ILE A 13 14.69 44.19 -1.25
N ASN A 14 15.23 44.47 -2.43
CA ASN A 14 15.24 43.53 -3.54
C ASN A 14 16.04 42.26 -3.19
N LYS A 15 17.19 42.42 -2.53
CA LYS A 15 18.00 41.29 -2.05
C LYS A 15 17.25 40.44 -1.01
N ARG A 16 16.59 41.08 -0.04
CA ARG A 16 15.75 40.36 0.95
C ARG A 16 14.56 39.65 0.31
N LEU A 17 13.96 40.26 -0.72
CA LEU A 17 12.85 39.66 -1.45
C LEU A 17 13.31 38.41 -2.22
N GLN A 18 14.46 38.51 -2.90
CA GLN A 18 15.08 37.38 -3.60
C GLN A 18 15.50 36.25 -2.63
N GLU A 19 16.08 36.58 -1.49
CA GLU A 19 16.40 35.60 -0.43
C GLU A 19 15.14 34.92 0.12
N ASN A 20 14.07 35.68 0.37
CA ASN A 20 12.78 35.15 0.81
C ASN A 20 12.12 34.25 -0.24
N GLU A 21 12.20 34.59 -1.53
CA GLU A 21 11.68 33.74 -2.60
C GLU A 21 12.42 32.39 -2.66
N VAL A 22 13.75 32.42 -2.55
CA VAL A 22 14.57 31.20 -2.53
C VAL A 22 14.25 30.34 -1.30
N LEU A 23 14.11 30.96 -0.12
CA LEU A 23 13.72 30.27 1.11
C LEU A 23 12.31 29.68 1.01
N ASN A 24 11.33 30.44 0.53
CA ASN A 24 9.95 29.96 0.35
C ASN A 24 9.88 28.78 -0.63
N LYS A 25 10.59 28.85 -1.75
CA LYS A 25 10.69 27.74 -2.71
C LYS A 25 11.29 26.49 -2.06
N ARG A 26 12.31 26.63 -1.23
CA ARG A 26 12.92 25.51 -0.49
C ARG A 26 11.93 24.90 0.52
N ILE A 27 11.27 25.73 1.32
CA ILE A 27 10.30 25.29 2.33
C ILE A 27 9.14 24.54 1.67
N ILE A 28 8.60 25.07 0.56
CA ILE A 28 7.51 24.42 -0.16
C ILE A 28 7.97 23.07 -0.72
N LYS A 29 9.16 23.02 -1.33
CA LYS A 29 9.74 21.76 -1.84
C LYS A 29 9.89 20.72 -0.72
N GLU A 30 10.46 21.09 0.42
CA GLU A 30 10.62 20.20 1.58
C GLU A 30 9.27 19.74 2.15
N MET A 31 8.26 20.63 2.16
CA MET A 31 6.92 20.27 2.61
C MET A 31 6.28 19.22 1.69
N ILE A 32 6.39 19.40 0.36
CA ILE A 32 5.83 18.47 -0.61
C ILE A 32 6.58 17.14 -0.59
N THR A 33 7.91 17.13 -0.48
CA THR A 33 8.68 15.88 -0.35
C THR A 33 8.32 15.14 0.93
N LYS A 34 8.21 15.84 2.07
CA LYS A 34 7.80 15.23 3.35
C LYS A 34 6.37 14.66 3.30
N ARG A 35 5.44 15.34 2.63
CA ARG A 35 4.07 14.83 2.42
C ARG A 35 4.09 13.55 1.57
N THR A 36 4.90 13.54 0.51
CA THR A 36 5.06 12.40 -0.39
C THR A 36 5.69 11.20 0.33
N THR A 37 6.78 11.39 1.05
CA THR A 37 7.44 10.32 1.82
C THR A 37 6.55 9.79 2.94
N SER A 38 5.78 10.65 3.61
CA SER A 38 4.82 10.23 4.64
C SER A 38 3.71 9.34 4.06
N ALA A 39 3.09 9.75 2.95
CA ALA A 39 2.06 8.95 2.27
C ALA A 39 2.62 7.62 1.75
N TYR A 40 3.83 7.64 1.19
CA TYR A 40 4.55 6.45 0.75
C TYR A 40 4.88 5.51 1.92
N ASN A 41 5.40 6.02 3.04
CA ASN A 41 5.72 5.22 4.22
C ASN A 41 4.47 4.56 4.81
N LYS A 42 3.30 5.22 4.73
CA LYS A 42 2.03 4.60 5.13
C LYS A 42 1.68 3.40 4.25
N LEU A 43 1.88 3.48 2.94
CA LEU A 43 1.67 2.34 2.04
C LEU A 43 2.63 1.19 2.35
N LEU A 44 3.91 1.50 2.55
CA LEU A 44 4.95 0.51 2.87
C LEU A 44 4.70 -0.16 4.23
N ASN A 45 4.29 0.61 5.24
CA ASN A 45 3.99 0.08 6.58
C ASN A 45 2.83 -0.92 6.55
N ILE A 46 1.80 -0.70 5.72
CA ILE A 46 0.71 -1.67 5.58
C ILE A 46 1.21 -2.98 5.01
N GLU A 47 2.07 -2.94 3.98
CA GLU A 47 2.64 -4.16 3.40
C GLU A 47 3.56 -4.88 4.41
N ILE A 48 4.33 -4.15 5.22
CA ILE A 48 5.13 -4.73 6.31
C ILE A 48 4.24 -5.39 7.37
N ILE A 49 3.18 -4.71 7.82
CA ILE A 49 2.24 -5.27 8.81
C ILE A 49 1.59 -6.53 8.23
N SER A 50 1.19 -6.50 6.96
CA SER A 50 0.62 -7.66 6.26
C SER A 50 1.60 -8.84 6.23
N LEU A 51 2.89 -8.58 5.97
CA LEU A 51 3.95 -9.58 6.01
C LEU A 51 4.13 -10.19 7.41
N ILE A 52 4.12 -9.37 8.46
CA ILE A 52 4.23 -9.83 9.86
C ILE A 52 3.04 -10.74 10.21
N ILE A 53 1.82 -10.33 9.84
CA ILE A 53 0.61 -11.15 10.06
C ILE A 53 0.75 -12.51 9.38
N MET A 54 1.19 -12.55 8.12
CA MET A 54 1.36 -13.80 7.38
C MET A 54 2.43 -14.72 8.01
N ILE A 55 3.54 -14.16 8.49
CA ILE A 55 4.60 -14.93 9.18
C ILE A 55 4.07 -15.57 10.47
N ILE A 56 3.14 -14.91 11.18
CA ILE A 56 2.50 -15.46 12.37
C ILE A 56 1.45 -16.51 11.99
N LEU A 57 0.70 -16.28 10.90
CA LEU A 57 -0.40 -17.13 10.48
C LEU A 57 0.09 -18.53 10.06
N ILE A 58 1.17 -18.60 9.28
CA ILE A 58 1.73 -19.87 8.75
C ILE A 58 2.00 -20.91 9.86
N PRO A 59 2.76 -20.62 10.93
CA PRO A 59 3.01 -21.58 12.00
C PRO A 59 1.75 -21.93 12.81
N THR A 60 0.79 -21.00 12.94
CA THR A 60 -0.48 -21.33 13.63
C THR A 60 -1.28 -22.38 12.87
N PHE A 61 -1.34 -22.29 11.54
CA PHE A 61 -1.98 -23.31 10.70
C PHE A 61 -1.26 -24.66 10.78
N LEU A 62 0.08 -24.67 10.80
CA LEU A 62 0.88 -25.88 11.00
C LEU A 62 0.57 -26.56 12.34
N ILE A 63 0.47 -25.82 13.44
CA ILE A 63 0.16 -26.37 14.77
C ILE A 63 -1.28 -26.93 14.82
N ILE A 64 -2.24 -26.23 14.22
CA ILE A 64 -3.63 -26.70 14.12
C ILE A 64 -3.69 -27.99 13.28
N SER A 65 -2.90 -28.10 12.21
CA SER A 65 -2.86 -29.30 11.36
C SER A 65 -2.45 -30.56 12.13
N GLN A 66 -1.55 -30.44 13.10
CA GLN A 66 -1.04 -31.57 13.89
C GLN A 66 -2.00 -31.98 15.02
N THR A 67 -2.81 -31.05 15.51
CA THR A 67 -3.79 -31.30 16.59
C THR A 67 -5.10 -31.90 16.07
N VAL A 68 -5.44 -31.64 14.81
CA VAL A 68 -6.68 -32.07 14.18
C VAL A 68 -6.50 -33.45 13.53
N LYS A 69 -6.85 -34.52 14.26
CA LYS A 69 -6.84 -35.93 13.76
C LYS A 69 -8.00 -36.23 12.77
N TYR A 70 -8.22 -35.41 11.75
CA TYR A 70 -9.22 -35.69 10.72
C TYR A 70 -8.54 -35.98 9.36
N PRO A 71 -8.51 -37.25 8.89
CA PRO A 71 -7.91 -37.64 7.62
C PRO A 71 -8.39 -36.85 6.38
N PRO A 72 -9.67 -36.47 6.23
CA PRO A 72 -10.13 -35.74 5.03
C PRO A 72 -9.76 -34.25 5.02
N ALA A 73 -9.18 -33.70 6.09
CA ALA A 73 -8.78 -32.28 6.18
C ALA A 73 -7.30 -32.03 5.83
N LEU A 74 -6.45 -33.06 5.80
CA LEU A 74 -5.00 -32.90 5.61
C LEU A 74 -4.60 -32.31 4.25
N PRO A 75 -5.11 -32.81 3.09
CA PRO A 75 -4.75 -32.24 1.78
C PRO A 75 -5.16 -30.76 1.66
N TRP A 76 -6.20 -30.36 2.39
CA TRP A 76 -6.70 -29.00 2.39
C TRP A 76 -5.80 -28.04 3.17
N ILE A 77 -5.37 -28.43 4.37
CA ILE A 77 -4.46 -27.60 5.17
C ILE A 77 -3.15 -27.38 4.42
N VAL A 78 -2.63 -28.43 3.77
CA VAL A 78 -1.46 -28.33 2.89
C VAL A 78 -1.70 -27.36 1.74
N SER A 79 -2.88 -27.39 1.09
CA SER A 79 -3.20 -26.46 0.00
C SER A 79 -3.30 -25.00 0.47
N LEU A 80 -3.83 -24.75 1.68
CA LEU A 80 -3.89 -23.41 2.27
C LEU A 80 -2.52 -22.89 2.65
N GLU A 81 -1.64 -23.75 3.15
CA GLU A 81 -0.26 -23.38 3.47
C GLU A 81 0.53 -23.02 2.21
N ILE A 82 0.41 -23.83 1.15
CA ILE A 82 1.03 -23.52 -0.15
C ILE A 82 0.53 -22.15 -0.65
N LEU A 83 -0.78 -21.90 -0.58
CA LEU A 83 -1.36 -20.64 -1.01
C LEU A 83 -0.92 -19.46 -0.12
N ALA A 84 -0.79 -19.66 1.19
CA ALA A 84 -0.25 -18.67 2.10
C ALA A 84 1.21 -18.30 1.77
N ILE A 85 2.05 -19.29 1.44
CA ILE A 85 3.43 -19.07 0.98
C ILE A 85 3.46 -18.22 -0.29
N PHE A 86 2.61 -18.52 -1.28
CA PHE A 86 2.50 -17.71 -2.50
C PHE A 86 2.11 -16.25 -2.21
N ILE A 87 1.15 -16.04 -1.31
CA ILE A 87 0.75 -14.68 -0.89
C ILE A 87 1.91 -13.96 -0.20
N THR A 88 2.66 -14.63 0.68
CA THR A 88 3.83 -14.04 1.34
C THR A 88 4.91 -13.64 0.33
N ILE A 89 5.21 -14.49 -0.64
CA ILE A 89 6.16 -14.16 -1.73
C ILE A 89 5.69 -12.92 -2.50
N TRP A 90 4.39 -12.84 -2.80
CA TRP A 90 3.81 -11.69 -3.49
C TRP A 90 3.93 -10.38 -2.69
N ILE A 91 3.68 -10.42 -1.37
CA ILE A 91 3.89 -9.27 -0.47
C ILE A 91 5.37 -8.83 -0.47
N ILE A 92 6.31 -9.78 -0.45
CA ILE A 92 7.75 -9.47 -0.51
C ILE A 92 8.11 -8.76 -1.82
N ILE A 93 7.56 -9.21 -2.96
CA ILE A 93 7.77 -8.56 -4.26
C ILE A 93 7.24 -7.12 -4.24
N LYS A 94 6.04 -6.89 -3.67
CA LYS A 94 5.47 -5.55 -3.51
C LYS A 94 6.35 -4.63 -2.67
N ILE A 95 6.82 -5.12 -1.52
CA ILE A 95 7.73 -4.36 -0.64
C ILE A 95 9.03 -4.03 -1.38
N HIS A 96 9.61 -5.00 -2.09
CA HIS A 96 10.83 -4.79 -2.86
C HIS A 96 10.62 -3.75 -3.98
N TRP A 97 9.47 -3.77 -4.65
CA TRP A 97 9.13 -2.78 -5.67
C TRP A 97 8.96 -1.38 -5.07
N LEU A 98 8.22 -1.27 -3.96
CA LEU A 98 8.03 0.00 -3.26
C LEU A 98 9.38 0.59 -2.81
N LYS A 99 10.28 -0.22 -2.25
CA LYS A 99 11.64 0.22 -1.83
C LYS A 99 12.46 0.88 -2.94
N LYS A 100 12.12 0.69 -4.22
CA LYS A 100 12.76 1.40 -5.34
C LYS A 100 12.35 2.89 -5.44
N PHE A 101 11.40 3.34 -4.64
CA PHE A 101 10.95 4.73 -4.60
C PHE A 101 11.98 5.60 -3.86
N ASN A 102 12.71 6.44 -4.60
CA ASN A 102 13.65 7.41 -4.03
C ASN A 102 13.45 8.78 -4.70
N ILE A 103 12.96 9.76 -3.92
CA ILE A 103 12.61 11.10 -4.40
C ILE A 103 13.85 11.91 -4.79
N GLU A 104 15.00 11.65 -4.15
CA GLU A 104 16.21 12.48 -4.33
C GLU A 104 17.01 12.10 -5.58
N GLN A 105 16.93 10.84 -6.00
CA GLN A 105 17.78 10.31 -7.08
C GLN A 105 17.04 10.06 -8.39
N LYS A 106 15.71 10.00 -8.38
CA LYS A 106 14.91 9.62 -9.55
C LYS A 106 14.10 10.78 -10.09
N ASP A 107 13.90 10.72 -11.40
CA ASP A 107 13.02 11.64 -12.10
C ASP A 107 11.55 11.47 -11.67
N ILE A 108 10.78 12.57 -11.70
CA ILE A 108 9.37 12.62 -11.27
C ILE A 108 8.53 11.62 -12.07
N TYR A 109 8.80 11.49 -13.37
CA TYR A 109 8.15 10.51 -14.23
C TYR A 109 8.38 9.07 -13.77
N GLN A 110 9.60 8.73 -13.35
CA GLN A 110 9.92 7.39 -12.85
C GLN A 110 9.21 7.10 -11.52
N LEU A 111 9.12 8.10 -10.63
CA LEU A 111 8.40 7.99 -9.37
C LEU A 111 6.90 7.79 -9.59
N ALA A 112 6.30 8.56 -10.51
CA ALA A 112 4.91 8.40 -10.91
C ALA A 112 4.65 7.00 -11.48
N ARG A 113 5.55 6.48 -12.33
CA ARG A 113 5.44 5.13 -12.91
C ARG A 113 5.47 4.03 -11.85
N ILE A 114 6.35 4.13 -10.84
CA ILE A 114 6.42 3.16 -9.73
C ILE A 114 5.08 3.10 -8.99
N ILE A 115 4.55 4.28 -8.62
CA ILE A 115 3.28 4.40 -7.89
C ILE A 115 2.09 3.95 -8.72
N GLN A 116 2.07 4.28 -10.02
CA GLN A 116 1.02 3.86 -10.95
C GLN A 116 1.01 2.34 -11.13
N THR A 117 2.20 1.73 -11.28
CA THR A 117 2.32 0.26 -11.41
C THR A 117 1.82 -0.42 -10.14
N TYR A 118 2.20 0.08 -8.97
CA TYR A 118 1.74 -0.42 -7.68
C TYR A 118 0.21 -0.28 -7.50
N ARG A 119 -0.36 0.86 -7.93
CA ARG A 119 -1.81 1.08 -7.95
C ARG A 119 -2.52 0.05 -8.83
N SER A 120 -1.99 -0.23 -10.02
CA SER A 120 -2.55 -1.25 -10.91
C SER A 120 -2.49 -2.65 -10.30
N TRP A 121 -1.45 -2.98 -9.53
CA TRP A 121 -1.38 -4.26 -8.82
C TRP A 121 -2.45 -4.38 -7.74
N ILE A 122 -2.63 -3.37 -6.89
CA ILE A 122 -3.69 -3.37 -5.86
C ILE A 122 -5.09 -3.47 -6.48
N LEU A 123 -5.31 -2.76 -7.60
CA LEU A 123 -6.57 -2.86 -8.34
C LEU A 123 -6.81 -4.29 -8.85
N LYS A 124 -5.80 -4.91 -9.46
CA LYS A 124 -5.90 -6.30 -9.95
C LYS A 124 -6.11 -7.28 -8.80
N GLU A 125 -5.44 -7.10 -7.66
CA GLU A 125 -5.66 -7.89 -6.45
C GLU A 125 -7.12 -7.85 -6.03
N ASN A 126 -7.70 -6.64 -5.92
CA ASN A 126 -9.06 -6.48 -5.45
C ASN A 126 -10.13 -6.96 -6.46
N TYR A 127 -9.91 -6.78 -7.76
CA TYR A 127 -10.89 -7.15 -8.78
C TYR A 127 -10.74 -8.57 -9.34
N ILE A 128 -9.57 -9.20 -9.24
CA ILE A 128 -9.31 -10.53 -9.81
C ILE A 128 -9.03 -11.54 -8.68
N LEU A 129 -8.09 -11.22 -7.79
CA LEU A 129 -7.61 -12.17 -6.79
C LEU A 129 -8.65 -12.41 -5.69
N VAL A 130 -9.33 -11.36 -5.21
CA VAL A 130 -10.38 -11.47 -4.19
C VAL A 130 -11.58 -12.30 -4.68
N PRO A 131 -12.15 -12.07 -5.88
CA PRO A 131 -13.22 -12.93 -6.41
C PRO A 131 -12.78 -14.37 -6.66
N LEU A 132 -11.56 -14.60 -7.14
CA LEU A 132 -11.02 -15.95 -7.33
C LEU A 132 -10.93 -16.71 -5.99
N PHE A 133 -10.43 -16.03 -4.95
CA PHE A 133 -10.36 -16.59 -3.61
C PHE A 133 -11.77 -16.87 -3.03
N MET A 134 -12.76 -16.01 -3.33
CA MET A 134 -14.16 -16.25 -2.97
C MET A 134 -14.71 -17.52 -3.62
N ILE A 135 -14.50 -17.71 -4.93
CA ILE A 135 -14.95 -18.93 -5.64
C ILE A 135 -14.34 -20.18 -5.00
N PHE A 136 -13.05 -20.12 -4.64
CA PHE A 136 -12.35 -21.19 -3.95
C PHE A 136 -12.96 -21.50 -2.56
N LEU A 137 -13.31 -20.48 -1.78
CA LEU A 137 -13.98 -20.66 -0.48
C LEU A 137 -15.41 -21.22 -0.62
N ILE A 138 -16.16 -20.77 -1.62
CA ILE A 138 -17.53 -21.27 -1.91
C ILE A 138 -17.51 -22.75 -2.29
N ALA A 139 -16.58 -23.15 -3.18
CA ALA A 139 -16.42 -24.55 -3.55
C ALA A 139 -16.18 -25.45 -2.33
N ARG A 140 -15.48 -24.94 -1.30
CA ARG A 140 -15.22 -25.68 -0.07
C ARG A 140 -16.37 -25.65 0.91
N PHE A 141 -17.13 -24.57 0.97
CA PHE A 141 -18.38 -24.53 1.73
C PHE A 141 -19.30 -25.70 1.33
N VAL A 142 -19.43 -25.98 0.03
CA VAL A 142 -20.24 -27.11 -0.48
C VAL A 142 -19.72 -28.46 0.03
N VAL A 143 -18.40 -28.67 0.02
CA VAL A 143 -17.78 -29.92 0.50
C VAL A 143 -17.92 -30.09 2.02
N VAL A 144 -17.74 -29.02 2.80
CA VAL A 144 -17.87 -29.06 4.27
C VAL A 144 -19.32 -29.25 4.69
N HIS A 145 -20.27 -28.62 3.99
CA HIS A 145 -21.69 -28.83 4.21
C HIS A 145 -22.09 -30.29 3.92
N ALA A 146 -21.54 -30.89 2.86
CA ALA A 146 -21.73 -32.31 2.56
C ALA A 146 -21.14 -33.25 3.64
N GLN A 147 -20.12 -32.80 4.37
CA GLN A 147 -19.52 -33.54 5.50
C GLN A 147 -20.24 -33.30 6.85
N ASN A 148 -21.31 -32.48 6.86
CA ASN A 148 -22.16 -32.19 8.01
C ASN A 148 -21.42 -31.59 9.23
N ILE A 149 -20.50 -30.64 8.98
CA ILE A 149 -19.73 -29.92 10.02
C ILE A 149 -20.25 -28.47 10.14
N PRO A 150 -21.30 -28.21 10.93
CA PRO A 150 -22.01 -26.92 10.92
C PRO A 150 -21.19 -25.74 11.43
N TRP A 151 -20.31 -25.95 12.42
CA TRP A 151 -19.48 -24.87 12.98
C TRP A 151 -18.41 -24.36 12.00
N PHE A 152 -17.89 -25.23 11.13
CA PHE A 152 -16.90 -24.86 10.13
C PHE A 152 -17.56 -24.16 8.93
N ALA A 153 -18.78 -24.58 8.59
CA ALA A 153 -19.60 -23.94 7.56
C ALA A 153 -19.96 -22.48 7.92
N THR A 154 -20.32 -22.19 9.17
CA THR A 154 -20.62 -20.82 9.63
C THR A 154 -19.38 -19.92 9.64
N LEU A 155 -18.20 -20.45 10.00
CA LEU A 155 -16.93 -19.73 9.90
C LEU A 155 -16.59 -19.39 8.44
N ILE A 156 -16.77 -20.32 7.50
CA ILE A 156 -16.51 -20.06 6.07
C ILE A 156 -17.42 -18.96 5.53
N ILE A 157 -18.72 -18.98 5.88
CA ILE A 157 -19.67 -17.95 5.46
C ILE A 157 -19.25 -16.57 5.99
N SER A 158 -18.82 -16.48 7.25
CA SER A 158 -18.39 -15.19 7.82
C SER A 158 -17.17 -14.64 7.08
N VAL A 159 -16.19 -15.48 6.77
CA VAL A 159 -14.98 -15.09 6.02
C VAL A 159 -15.32 -14.65 4.60
N ILE A 160 -16.21 -15.36 3.90
CA ILE A 160 -16.67 -15.01 2.54
C ILE A 160 -17.29 -13.61 2.51
N ILE A 161 -18.05 -13.22 3.53
CA ILE A 161 -18.71 -11.91 3.59
C ILE A 161 -17.74 -10.81 4.06
N PHE A 162 -16.88 -11.10 5.04
CA PHE A 162 -15.99 -10.10 5.63
C PHE A 162 -14.80 -9.73 4.73
N LEU A 163 -14.18 -10.69 4.05
CA LEU A 163 -12.97 -10.44 3.26
C LEU A 163 -13.16 -9.40 2.14
N PRO A 164 -14.22 -9.47 1.31
CA PRO A 164 -14.46 -8.49 0.25
C PRO A 164 -14.86 -7.12 0.80
N LEU A 165 -15.65 -7.10 1.88
CA LEU A 165 -16.08 -5.85 2.51
C LEU A 165 -14.88 -5.08 3.05
N CYS A 166 -13.99 -5.78 3.77
CA CYS A 166 -12.74 -5.21 4.27
C CYS A 166 -11.80 -4.81 3.13
N GLY A 167 -11.65 -5.63 2.08
CA GLY A 167 -10.82 -5.30 0.92
C GLY A 167 -11.27 -4.03 0.20
N PHE A 168 -12.58 -3.94 -0.08
CA PHE A 168 -13.18 -2.78 -0.73
C PHE A 168 -13.09 -1.52 0.14
N ALA A 169 -13.40 -1.63 1.44
CA ALA A 169 -13.30 -0.51 2.37
C ALA A 169 -11.85 0.00 2.50
N ASN A 170 -10.88 -0.90 2.68
CA ASN A 170 -9.46 -0.53 2.75
C ASN A 170 -9.00 0.17 1.47
N TYR A 171 -9.40 -0.33 0.30
CA TYR A 171 -9.07 0.30 -0.97
C TYR A 171 -9.66 1.72 -1.07
N HIS A 172 -10.97 1.85 -0.82
CA HIS A 172 -11.68 3.11 -1.03
C HIS A 172 -11.31 4.19 -0.02
N PHE A 173 -11.16 3.83 1.27
CA PHE A 173 -10.89 4.80 2.32
C PHE A 173 -9.40 5.10 2.49
N PHE A 174 -8.52 4.10 2.36
CA PHE A 174 -7.10 4.27 2.68
C PHE A 174 -6.25 4.43 1.42
N TYR A 175 -6.22 3.41 0.56
CA TYR A 175 -5.30 3.38 -0.59
C TYR A 175 -5.57 4.51 -1.59
N LYS A 176 -6.84 4.72 -1.96
CA LYS A 176 -7.23 5.80 -2.88
C LYS A 176 -6.75 7.18 -2.41
N LYS A 177 -6.86 7.45 -1.11
CA LYS A 177 -6.41 8.71 -0.51
C LYS A 177 -4.90 8.88 -0.60
N GLN A 178 -4.13 7.83 -0.28
CA GLN A 178 -2.67 7.89 -0.35
C GLN A 178 -2.17 8.03 -1.79
N PHE A 179 -2.76 7.29 -2.74
CA PHE A 179 -2.41 7.39 -4.16
C PHE A 179 -2.65 8.80 -4.71
N ASN A 180 -3.83 9.37 -4.46
CA ASN A 180 -4.15 10.72 -4.91
C ASN A 180 -3.22 11.77 -4.26
N SER A 181 -2.90 11.60 -2.97
CA SER A 181 -1.96 12.48 -2.28
C SER A 181 -0.56 12.43 -2.89
N ILE A 182 -0.06 11.24 -3.23
CA ILE A 182 1.26 11.08 -3.86
C ILE A 182 1.26 11.67 -5.27
N GLN A 183 0.23 11.38 -6.08
CA GLN A 183 0.13 11.89 -7.44
C GLN A 183 0.04 13.42 -7.48
N LYS A 184 -0.78 14.03 -6.61
CA LYS A 184 -0.87 15.49 -6.50
C LYS A 184 0.45 16.12 -6.05
N SER A 185 1.15 15.48 -5.12
CA SER A 185 2.46 15.96 -4.66
C SER A 185 3.54 15.86 -5.74
N LEU A 186 3.49 14.84 -6.60
CA LEU A 186 4.40 14.71 -7.74
C LEU A 186 4.13 15.77 -8.81
N GLN A 187 2.86 16.08 -9.09
CA GLN A 187 2.47 17.16 -10.02
C GLN A 187 2.92 18.54 -9.51
N GLU A 188 2.67 18.85 -8.24
CA GLU A 188 3.15 20.10 -7.64
C GLU A 188 4.70 20.21 -7.74
N LEU A 189 5.44 19.11 -7.55
CA LEU A 189 6.90 19.09 -7.71
C LEU A 189 7.38 19.30 -9.16
N GLU A 190 6.57 18.93 -10.15
CA GLU A 190 6.86 19.13 -11.57
C GLU A 190 6.69 20.61 -11.94
N GLU A 191 5.61 21.24 -11.50
CA GLU A 191 5.34 22.67 -11.66
C GLU A 191 6.40 23.57 -10.99
N PHE A 192 7.07 23.11 -9.93
CA PHE A 192 8.18 23.83 -9.29
C PHE A 192 9.54 23.65 -9.98
N LYS A 193 9.67 22.72 -10.93
CA LYS A 193 10.90 22.49 -11.69
C LYS A 193 10.91 23.24 -13.03
N GLU A 194 9.74 23.48 -13.62
CA GLU A 194 9.56 24.40 -14.77
C GLU A 194 9.69 25.87 -14.35
#